data_AF-W2SSU2-F1
#
_entry.id   AF-W2SSU2-F1
#
_cell.length_a   1.000
_cell.length_b   1.000
_cell.length_c   1.000
_cell.angle_alpha   90.00
_cell.angle_beta   90.00
_cell.angle_gamma   90.00
#
_symmetry.space_group_name_H-M   'P 1'
#
loop_
_entity.id
_entity.type
_entity.pdbx_description
1 polymer ?
#
loop_
_entity_poly.entity_id
_entity_poly.type
_entity_poly.pdbx_seq_one_letter_code
_entity_poly.pdbx_strand_id
1 'polypeptide(L)'
;MGVGICGKSVNLNRLPGWDRYSYGYHGDDGNFFSFSGNGVSYGPKFTTGDVIGCGVNLVNKTIFFTKNGVHLGIASRELEHIDDLYPTIGLQTTGEVVDANFGQCPFRFDIRPEMEAAKAKVGAEILSVQLPSEKTDWMNKLVSSWMACEGHSKSMASFCSAAKLVPEEGEQSIETRKEIVALVLSRRSGDAISRMEDAYPDIFVLNKNIALALKCQQFVEMAAEIARQDALTKAATISSSNGQSLPPSVITPRSTHSYPINPHKRTYVDSQTEDIEAPPARRTPPFADEDVT
;
A
#
# COMPACT_ATOMS: atom_id res chain seq x y z
N MET A 1 27.83 -31.92 14.01
CA MET A 1 27.20 -30.96 13.08
C MET A 1 27.00 -29.59 13.72
N GLY A 2 27.01 -28.53 12.92
CA GLY A 2 26.64 -27.18 13.33
C GLY A 2 25.66 -26.54 12.34
N VAL A 3 24.71 -25.76 12.84
CA VAL A 3 23.70 -25.04 12.05
C VAL A 3 23.80 -23.54 12.34
N GLY A 4 23.67 -22.70 11.34
CA GLY A 4 23.63 -21.27 11.54
C GLY A 4 23.66 -20.47 10.25
N ILE A 5 24.43 -19.38 10.26
CA ILE A 5 24.53 -18.43 9.15
C ILE A 5 25.98 -17.99 8.97
N CYS A 6 26.38 -17.70 7.74
CA CYS A 6 27.70 -17.12 7.46
C CYS A 6 27.67 -16.10 6.32
N GLY A 7 28.67 -15.21 6.31
CA GLY A 7 28.92 -14.32 5.18
C GLY A 7 29.44 -15.06 3.96
N LYS A 8 29.32 -14.42 2.79
CA LYS A 8 29.72 -14.99 1.48
C LYS A 8 31.18 -15.46 1.41
N SER A 9 32.10 -14.77 2.09
CA SER A 9 33.55 -15.02 2.01
C SER A 9 34.08 -15.96 3.10
N VAL A 10 33.21 -16.60 3.87
CA VAL A 10 33.62 -17.50 4.96
C VAL A 10 34.21 -18.80 4.39
N ASN A 11 35.24 -19.34 5.04
CA ASN A 11 35.85 -20.60 4.65
C ASN A 11 34.90 -21.77 4.93
N LEU A 12 34.51 -22.50 3.89
CA LEU A 12 33.55 -23.60 3.97
C LEU A 12 34.15 -24.91 4.51
N ASN A 13 35.47 -24.98 4.74
CA ASN A 13 36.13 -26.13 5.36
C ASN A 13 36.06 -26.14 6.90
N ARG A 14 35.28 -25.22 7.50
CA ARG A 14 35.12 -25.09 8.95
C ARG A 14 33.64 -25.08 9.32
N LEU A 15 33.34 -25.46 10.56
CA LEU A 15 31.97 -25.46 11.05
C LEU A 15 31.45 -24.02 11.25
N PRO A 16 30.13 -23.78 11.08
CA PRO A 16 29.52 -22.48 11.31
C PRO A 16 29.90 -21.90 12.69
N GLY A 17 30.23 -20.61 12.74
CA GLY A 17 30.61 -19.90 13.95
C GLY A 17 32.11 -19.79 14.22
N TRP A 18 32.95 -20.56 13.53
CA TRP A 18 34.39 -20.61 13.82
C TRP A 18 35.23 -19.51 13.18
N ASP A 19 34.76 -18.97 12.06
CA ASP A 19 35.42 -17.90 11.32
C ASP A 19 34.65 -16.59 11.46
N ARG A 20 35.34 -15.48 11.18
CA ARG A 20 34.71 -14.16 11.19
C ARG A 20 33.55 -14.08 10.18
N TYR A 21 32.50 -13.36 10.54
CA TYR A 21 31.21 -13.31 9.86
C TYR A 21 30.45 -14.65 9.78
N SER A 22 30.78 -15.62 10.65
CA SER A 22 30.04 -16.86 10.82
C SER A 22 29.50 -16.99 12.24
N TYR A 23 28.28 -17.53 12.35
CA TYR A 23 27.58 -17.81 13.60
C TYR A 23 26.99 -19.21 13.53
N GLY A 24 27.12 -20.00 14.60
CA GLY A 24 26.68 -21.39 14.57
C GLY A 24 26.31 -21.95 15.92
N TYR A 25 25.36 -22.87 15.92
CA TYR A 25 24.93 -23.67 17.05
C TYR A 25 25.28 -25.14 16.80
N HIS A 26 26.04 -25.75 17.71
CA HIS A 26 26.63 -27.08 17.51
C HIS A 26 25.91 -28.14 18.34
N GLY A 27 25.70 -29.31 17.72
CA GLY A 27 24.83 -30.35 18.28
C GLY A 27 25.50 -31.26 19.29
N ASP A 28 26.81 -31.42 19.22
CA ASP A 28 27.60 -32.32 20.06
C ASP A 28 27.83 -31.77 21.48
N ASP A 29 27.88 -30.44 21.63
CA ASP A 29 28.11 -29.76 22.90
C ASP A 29 26.97 -28.83 23.34
N GLY A 30 26.12 -28.36 22.41
CA GLY A 30 25.08 -27.38 22.71
C GLY A 30 25.61 -25.95 22.83
N ASN A 31 26.81 -25.69 22.33
CA ASN A 31 27.43 -24.37 22.39
C ASN A 31 27.09 -23.53 21.16
N PHE A 32 27.07 -22.22 21.36
CA PHE A 32 27.03 -21.21 20.32
C PHE A 32 28.44 -20.70 20.03
N PHE A 33 28.76 -20.57 18.74
CA PHE A 33 30.04 -20.13 18.22
C PHE A 33 29.82 -18.87 17.37
N SER A 34 30.66 -17.86 17.60
CA SER A 34 30.60 -16.58 16.91
C SER A 34 32.01 -16.06 16.70
N PHE A 35 32.50 -16.10 15.47
CA PHE A 35 33.85 -15.65 15.07
C PHE A 35 34.99 -16.30 15.86
N SER A 36 34.74 -17.47 16.45
CA SER A 36 35.62 -18.08 17.43
C SER A 36 35.44 -19.59 17.42
N GLY A 37 36.55 -20.33 17.47
CA GLY A 37 36.54 -21.77 17.72
C GLY A 37 36.26 -22.15 19.18
N ASN A 38 36.19 -21.16 20.08
CA ASN A 38 35.78 -21.35 21.47
C ASN A 38 34.29 -20.98 21.59
N GLY A 39 33.44 -22.01 21.73
CA GLY A 39 32.01 -21.84 21.90
C GLY A 39 31.62 -21.45 23.33
N VAL A 40 30.42 -20.89 23.47
CA VAL A 40 29.80 -20.53 24.75
C VAL A 40 28.56 -21.39 24.95
N SER A 41 28.33 -21.87 26.18
CA SER A 41 27.11 -22.63 26.52
C SER A 41 25.87 -21.80 26.20
N TYR A 42 24.97 -22.40 25.41
CA TYR A 42 23.80 -21.71 24.89
C TYR A 42 22.53 -22.55 25.02
N GLY A 43 22.54 -23.79 24.50
CA GLY A 43 21.36 -24.62 24.40
C GLY A 43 21.64 -26.10 24.67
N PRO A 44 20.59 -26.94 24.65
CA PRO A 44 20.74 -28.38 24.80
C PRO A 44 21.26 -29.02 23.52
N LYS A 45 22.20 -29.96 23.64
CA LYS A 45 22.64 -30.86 22.55
C LYS A 45 21.47 -31.37 21.71
N PHE A 46 21.71 -31.59 20.43
CA PHE A 46 20.70 -32.11 19.51
C PHE A 46 21.25 -33.25 18.66
N THR A 47 20.34 -34.14 18.24
CA THR A 47 20.70 -35.40 17.59
C THR A 47 19.64 -35.82 16.58
N THR A 48 19.78 -37.02 16.03
CA THR A 48 18.86 -37.62 15.07
C THR A 48 17.41 -37.48 15.50
N GLY A 49 16.57 -36.94 14.61
CA GLY A 49 15.14 -36.73 14.84
C GLY A 49 14.78 -35.36 15.43
N ASP A 50 15.75 -34.59 15.92
CA ASP A 50 15.51 -33.21 16.36
C ASP A 50 15.34 -32.26 15.16
N VAL A 51 14.43 -31.29 15.30
CA VAL A 51 14.25 -30.19 14.36
C VAL A 51 14.85 -28.93 14.95
N ILE A 52 15.89 -28.39 14.30
CA ILE A 52 16.57 -27.16 14.71
C ILE A 52 16.20 -26.02 13.78
N GLY A 53 15.67 -24.93 14.33
CA GLY A 53 15.44 -23.69 13.61
C GLY A 53 16.52 -22.65 13.92
N CYS A 54 16.85 -21.82 12.94
CA CYS A 54 17.76 -20.68 13.07
C CYS A 54 16.98 -19.41 12.68
N GLY A 55 16.73 -18.54 13.64
CA GLY A 55 16.00 -17.29 13.45
C GLY A 55 16.95 -16.10 13.48
N VAL A 56 16.80 -15.18 12.53
CA VAL A 56 17.57 -13.94 12.45
C VAL A 56 16.60 -12.77 12.42
N ASN A 57 16.77 -11.84 13.36
CA ASN A 57 16.04 -10.59 13.35
C ASN A 57 16.99 -9.47 12.88
N LEU A 58 16.73 -8.98 11.67
CA LEU A 58 17.56 -7.98 11.00
C LEU A 58 17.36 -6.57 11.57
N VAL A 59 16.22 -6.31 12.23
CA VAL A 59 15.92 -4.99 12.83
C VAL A 59 16.74 -4.79 14.11
N ASN A 60 16.71 -5.77 15.01
CA ASN A 60 17.45 -5.72 16.26
C ASN A 60 18.86 -6.34 16.17
N LYS A 61 19.22 -6.88 15.00
CA LYS A 61 20.49 -7.55 14.72
C LYS A 61 20.77 -8.68 15.70
N THR A 62 19.80 -9.56 15.91
CA THR A 62 19.92 -10.71 16.82
C THR A 62 19.75 -12.03 16.08
N ILE A 63 20.38 -13.07 16.62
CA ILE A 63 20.20 -14.46 16.19
C ILE A 63 19.70 -15.28 17.37
N PHE A 64 18.78 -16.20 17.10
CA PHE A 64 18.30 -17.20 18.05
C PHE A 64 18.13 -18.53 17.36
N PHE A 65 18.03 -19.60 18.16
CA PHE A 65 17.74 -20.93 17.66
C PHE A 65 16.51 -21.50 18.35
N THR A 66 15.91 -22.49 17.70
CA THR A 66 14.80 -23.26 18.26
C THR A 66 15.14 -24.74 18.22
N LYS A 67 14.64 -25.50 19.19
CA LYS A 67 14.70 -26.96 19.19
C LYS A 67 13.29 -27.51 19.29
N ASN A 68 12.88 -28.32 18.32
CA ASN A 68 11.57 -28.97 18.25
C ASN A 68 10.38 -28.01 18.40
N GLY A 69 10.54 -26.78 17.91
CA GLY A 69 9.52 -25.72 18.00
C GLY A 69 9.56 -24.90 19.30
N VAL A 70 10.58 -25.07 20.14
CA VAL A 70 10.78 -24.26 21.36
C VAL A 70 11.93 -23.29 21.16
N HIS A 71 11.70 -22.00 21.42
CA HIS A 71 12.70 -20.95 21.35
C HIS A 71 13.74 -21.07 22.48
N LEU A 72 15.04 -21.10 22.14
CA LEU A 72 16.14 -21.35 23.10
C LEU A 72 16.73 -20.07 23.71
N GLY A 73 16.20 -18.91 23.35
CA GLY A 73 16.73 -17.61 23.76
C GLY A 73 17.64 -17.00 22.70
N ILE A 74 17.96 -15.72 22.86
CA ILE A 74 18.84 -15.01 21.93
C ILE A 74 20.27 -15.52 22.15
N ALA A 75 20.89 -16.03 21.09
CA ALA A 75 22.25 -16.55 21.13
C ALA A 75 23.29 -15.42 21.06
N SER A 76 23.01 -14.40 20.24
CA SER A 76 23.85 -13.20 20.15
C SER A 76 23.04 -11.97 19.79
N ARG A 77 23.56 -10.81 20.24
CA ARG A 77 23.10 -9.47 19.90
C ARG A 77 24.22 -8.78 19.11
N GLU A 78 23.86 -7.85 18.25
CA GLU A 78 24.80 -7.06 17.45
C GLU A 78 25.51 -7.88 16.36
N LEU A 79 24.72 -8.58 15.54
CA LEU A 79 25.26 -9.23 14.35
C LEU A 79 26.01 -8.20 13.46
N GLU A 80 27.23 -8.55 13.06
CA GLU A 80 28.04 -7.79 12.11
C GLU A 80 27.75 -8.27 10.68
N HIS A 81 27.79 -7.36 9.71
CA HIS A 81 27.68 -7.68 8.27
C HIS A 81 26.39 -8.45 7.93
N ILE A 82 25.27 -7.99 8.50
CA ILE A 82 23.95 -8.62 8.34
C ILE A 82 23.39 -8.60 6.91
N ASP A 83 23.93 -7.74 6.05
CA ASP A 83 23.38 -7.46 4.73
C ASP A 83 23.68 -8.59 3.71
N ASP A 84 24.58 -9.53 4.03
CA ASP A 84 25.00 -10.61 3.13
C ASP A 84 25.24 -11.93 3.90
N LEU A 85 24.21 -12.37 4.64
CA LEU A 85 24.21 -13.62 5.40
C LEU A 85 23.49 -14.75 4.66
N TYR A 86 24.08 -15.94 4.68
CA TYR A 86 23.56 -17.15 4.05
C TYR A 86 23.31 -18.22 5.12
N PRO A 87 22.21 -19.00 5.03
CA PRO A 87 22.05 -20.19 5.86
C PRO A 87 23.17 -21.20 5.61
N THR A 88 23.73 -21.75 6.68
CA THR A 88 24.92 -22.61 6.61
C THR A 88 24.77 -23.80 7.54
N ILE A 89 25.10 -24.98 7.03
CA ILE A 89 25.18 -26.22 7.81
C ILE A 89 26.57 -26.80 7.61
N GLY A 90 27.24 -27.14 8.72
CA GLY A 90 28.52 -27.82 8.72
C GLY A 90 28.38 -29.25 9.25
N LEU A 91 28.87 -30.20 8.47
CA LEU A 91 28.97 -31.61 8.85
C LEU A 91 30.45 -31.98 8.99
N GLN A 92 30.79 -32.83 9.95
CA GLN A 92 32.18 -33.19 10.24
C GLN A 92 32.40 -34.70 10.23
N THR A 93 31.40 -35.49 10.62
CA THR A 93 31.54 -36.94 10.76
C THR A 93 30.77 -37.68 9.68
N THR A 94 31.26 -38.87 9.31
CA THR A 94 30.62 -39.71 8.31
C THR A 94 29.26 -40.19 8.80
N GLY A 95 28.25 -40.13 7.92
CA GLY A 95 26.88 -40.59 8.22
C GLY A 95 25.95 -39.52 8.78
N GLU A 96 26.41 -38.28 8.98
CA GLU A 96 25.52 -37.15 9.25
C GLU A 96 24.69 -36.83 7.99
N VAL A 97 23.36 -36.79 8.15
CA VAL A 97 22.40 -36.43 7.09
C VAL A 97 21.43 -35.42 7.67
N VAL A 98 21.13 -34.38 6.89
CA VAL A 98 20.22 -33.29 7.27
C VAL A 98 19.29 -32.95 6.12
N ASP A 99 18.05 -32.61 6.46
CA ASP A 99 17.08 -32.04 5.53
C ASP A 99 16.89 -30.56 5.87
N ALA A 100 17.02 -29.69 4.87
CA ALA A 100 16.82 -28.25 5.05
C ALA A 100 15.42 -27.85 4.59
N ASN A 101 14.66 -27.23 5.48
CA ASN A 101 13.39 -26.58 5.17
C ASN A 101 13.58 -25.06 5.19
N PHE A 102 13.54 -24.44 4.01
CA PHE A 102 13.57 -22.99 3.78
C PHE A 102 12.17 -22.41 3.51
N GLY A 103 11.12 -23.15 3.87
CA GLY A 103 9.72 -22.77 3.66
C GLY A 103 8.95 -23.68 2.69
N GLN A 104 9.57 -24.77 2.22
CA GLN A 104 8.88 -25.77 1.37
C GLN A 104 7.79 -26.52 2.15
N CYS A 105 7.92 -26.62 3.47
CA CYS A 105 6.95 -27.22 4.38
C CYS A 105 6.70 -26.27 5.57
N PRO A 106 5.57 -26.39 6.29
CA PRO A 106 5.35 -25.64 7.52
C PRO A 106 6.50 -25.82 8.52
N PHE A 107 6.96 -24.73 9.12
CA PHE A 107 7.99 -24.77 10.15
C PHE A 107 7.46 -25.41 11.44
N ARG A 108 8.36 -26.08 12.16
CA ARG A 108 8.03 -26.62 13.50
C ARG A 108 7.84 -25.50 14.54
N PHE A 109 8.55 -24.39 14.37
CA PHE A 109 8.44 -23.19 15.21
C PHE A 109 7.43 -22.21 14.61
N ASP A 110 6.50 -21.71 15.42
CA ASP A 110 5.58 -20.66 15.00
C ASP A 110 6.22 -19.28 15.20
N ILE A 111 6.74 -18.70 14.11
CA ILE A 111 7.40 -17.40 14.10
C ILE A 111 6.42 -16.21 14.15
N ARG A 112 5.12 -16.43 13.89
CA ARG A 112 4.13 -15.35 13.73
C ARG A 112 4.02 -14.44 14.96
N PRO A 113 3.95 -14.96 16.21
CA PRO A 113 3.86 -14.10 17.39
C PRO A 113 5.05 -13.14 17.53
N GLU A 114 6.26 -13.58 17.19
CA GLU A 114 7.46 -12.73 17.24
C GLU A 114 7.44 -11.65 16.16
N MET A 115 6.98 -11.99 14.95
CA MET A 115 6.81 -11.01 13.87
C MET A 115 5.78 -9.94 14.24
N GLU A 116 4.64 -10.33 14.80
CA GLU A 116 3.60 -9.38 15.21
C GLU A 116 4.06 -8.51 16.38
N ALA A 117 4.75 -9.08 17.38
CA ALA A 117 5.35 -8.29 18.45
C ALA A 117 6.39 -7.28 17.94
N ALA A 118 7.22 -7.68 16.97
CA ALA A 118 8.20 -6.78 16.35
C ALA A 118 7.52 -5.64 15.57
N LYS A 119 6.50 -5.95 14.76
CA LYS A 119 5.71 -4.94 14.04
C LYS A 119 5.01 -3.98 15.00
N ALA A 120 4.38 -4.49 16.06
CA ALA A 120 3.69 -3.68 17.05
C ALA A 120 4.65 -2.73 17.76
N LYS A 121 5.84 -3.21 18.13
CA LYS A 121 6.90 -2.38 18.75
C LYS A 121 7.34 -1.25 17.82
N VAL A 122 7.71 -1.57 16.57
CA VAL A 122 8.14 -0.56 15.59
C VAL A 122 7.02 0.44 15.30
N GLY A 123 5.78 -0.04 15.16
CA GLY A 123 4.60 0.81 14.97
C GLY A 123 4.38 1.78 16.14
N ALA A 124 4.51 1.30 17.38
CA ALA A 124 4.42 2.15 18.56
C ALA A 124 5.53 3.20 18.61
N GLU A 125 6.78 2.83 18.26
CA GLU A 125 7.90 3.77 18.16
C GLU A 125 7.62 4.86 17.12
N ILE A 126 7.15 4.49 15.91
CA ILE A 126 6.77 5.44 14.86
C ILE A 126 5.67 6.40 15.32
N LEU A 127 4.61 5.88 15.94
CA LEU A 127 3.49 6.69 16.40
C LEU A 127 3.84 7.59 17.59
N SER A 128 4.87 7.23 18.36
CA SER A 128 5.35 8.05 19.47
C SER A 128 6.18 9.26 19.01
N VAL A 129 6.65 9.26 17.77
CA VAL A 129 7.45 10.36 17.20
C VAL A 129 6.63 11.65 17.21
N GLN A 130 7.10 12.63 17.99
CA GLN A 130 6.53 13.96 17.99
C GLN A 130 7.00 14.71 16.74
N LEU A 131 6.05 15.14 15.91
CA LEU A 131 6.34 15.92 14.71
C LEU A 131 6.49 17.40 15.07
N PRO A 132 7.41 18.14 14.42
CA PRO A 132 7.50 19.59 14.55
C PRO A 132 6.19 20.28 14.16
N SER A 133 5.88 21.42 14.78
CA SER A 133 4.65 22.18 14.51
C SER A 133 4.53 22.60 13.05
N GLU A 134 5.64 22.87 12.36
CA GLU A 134 5.63 23.28 10.95
C GLU A 134 5.05 22.18 10.05
N LYS A 135 5.31 20.90 10.37
CA LYS A 135 4.73 19.77 9.62
C LYS A 135 3.24 19.64 9.86
N THR A 136 2.81 19.86 11.10
CA THR A 136 1.38 19.87 11.46
C THR A 136 0.65 21.00 10.75
N ASP A 137 1.22 22.20 10.74
CA ASP A 137 0.65 23.36 10.04
C ASP A 137 0.55 23.14 8.54
N TRP A 138 1.60 22.59 7.93
CA TRP A 138 1.59 22.22 6.51
C TRP A 138 0.50 21.20 6.20
N MET A 139 0.38 20.15 7.02
CA MET A 139 -0.64 19.12 6.84
C MET A 139 -2.06 19.68 7.02
N ASN A 140 -2.27 20.55 8.01
CA ASN A 140 -3.55 21.20 8.21
C ASN A 140 -3.91 22.12 7.03
N LYS A 141 -2.95 22.87 6.46
CA LYS A 141 -3.16 23.65 5.23
C LYS A 141 -3.53 22.77 4.05
N LEU A 142 -2.86 21.64 3.87
CA LEU A 142 -3.15 20.68 2.81
C LEU A 142 -4.58 20.13 2.93
N VAL A 143 -4.98 19.71 4.13
CA VAL A 143 -6.33 19.20 4.39
C VAL A 143 -7.38 20.28 4.15
N SER A 144 -7.14 21.51 4.60
CA SER A 144 -8.03 22.65 4.35
C SER A 144 -8.18 22.94 2.85
N SER A 145 -7.07 22.96 2.11
CA SER A 145 -7.07 23.21 0.65
C SER A 145 -7.85 22.12 -0.09
N TRP A 146 -7.65 20.84 0.29
CA TRP A 146 -8.42 19.74 -0.27
C TRP A 146 -9.93 19.87 0.00
N MET A 147 -10.33 20.24 1.22
CA MET A 147 -11.74 20.46 1.54
C MET A 147 -12.35 21.62 0.74
N ALA A 148 -11.57 22.68 0.48
CA ALA A 148 -11.99 23.80 -0.36
C ALA A 148 -12.24 23.36 -1.82
N CYS A 149 -11.33 22.54 -2.35
CA CYS A 149 -11.43 21.99 -3.70
C CYS A 149 -12.64 21.06 -3.88
N GLU A 150 -12.90 20.16 -2.93
CA GLU A 150 -14.05 19.23 -2.98
C GLU A 150 -15.39 19.89 -2.63
N GLY A 151 -15.38 21.15 -2.18
CA GLY A 151 -16.60 21.89 -1.86
C GLY A 151 -17.15 21.63 -0.45
N HIS A 152 -16.35 21.09 0.46
CA HIS A 152 -16.73 20.82 1.86
C HIS A 152 -16.62 22.07 2.74
N SER A 153 -17.28 23.17 2.35
CA SER A 153 -17.15 24.49 2.97
C SER A 153 -17.39 24.50 4.49
N LYS A 154 -18.48 23.89 4.96
CA LYS A 154 -18.82 23.82 6.40
C LYS A 154 -17.79 23.03 7.21
N SER A 155 -17.37 21.88 6.69
CA SER A 155 -16.34 21.04 7.33
C SER A 155 -15.00 21.75 7.38
N MET A 156 -14.63 22.43 6.29
CA MET A 156 -13.42 23.26 6.22
C MET A 156 -13.44 24.37 7.27
N ALA A 157 -14.53 25.14 7.38
CA ALA A 157 -14.65 26.22 8.36
C ALA A 157 -14.49 25.71 9.80
N SER A 158 -15.15 24.59 10.13
CA SER A 158 -15.00 23.94 11.43
C SER A 158 -13.57 23.44 11.68
N PHE A 159 -12.95 22.82 10.67
CA PHE A 159 -11.57 22.33 10.74
C PHE A 159 -10.55 23.46 10.93
N CYS A 160 -10.65 24.54 10.14
CA CYS A 160 -9.78 25.71 10.26
C CYS A 160 -9.91 26.38 11.64
N SER A 161 -11.13 26.49 12.17
CA SER A 161 -11.35 27.02 13.52
C SER A 161 -10.66 26.16 14.58
N ALA A 162 -10.78 24.83 14.51
CA ALA A 162 -10.12 23.91 15.44
C ALA A 162 -8.59 23.94 15.31
N ALA A 163 -8.08 23.99 14.07
CA ALA A 163 -6.66 24.04 13.76
C ALA A 163 -6.03 25.44 13.91
N LYS A 164 -6.80 26.47 14.27
CA LYS A 164 -6.40 27.89 14.31
C LYS A 164 -5.77 28.37 13.00
N LEU A 165 -6.26 27.86 11.87
CA LEU A 165 -5.85 28.26 10.53
C LEU A 165 -6.78 29.31 9.96
N VAL A 166 -6.21 30.18 9.13
CA VAL A 166 -6.98 31.08 8.26
C VAL A 166 -7.20 30.36 6.93
N PRO A 167 -8.46 30.13 6.50
CA PRO A 167 -8.74 29.56 5.19
C PRO A 167 -8.17 30.43 4.06
N GLU A 168 -7.57 29.81 3.05
CA GLU A 168 -7.10 30.53 1.84
C GLU A 168 -8.28 31.06 1.00
N GLU A 169 -9.40 30.34 1.02
CA GLU A 169 -10.61 30.69 0.28
C GLU A 169 -11.81 30.86 1.21
N GLY A 170 -12.64 31.87 0.93
CA GLY A 170 -13.87 32.10 1.67
C GLY A 170 -14.98 31.11 1.33
N GLU A 171 -15.84 30.81 2.31
CA GLU A 171 -17.01 29.92 2.17
C GLU A 171 -17.92 30.32 1.00
N GLN A 172 -18.12 31.63 0.76
CA GLN A 172 -18.91 32.13 -0.36
C GLN A 172 -18.32 31.79 -1.73
N SER A 173 -16.99 31.78 -1.87
CA SER A 173 -16.31 31.40 -3.12
C SER A 173 -16.55 29.92 -3.40
N ILE A 174 -16.40 29.07 -2.37
CA ILE A 174 -16.64 27.63 -2.47
C ILE A 174 -18.10 27.35 -2.84
N GLU A 175 -19.07 28.02 -2.20
CA GLU A 175 -20.49 27.82 -2.49
C GLU A 175 -20.86 28.33 -3.90
N THR A 176 -20.26 29.45 -4.33
CA THR A 176 -20.40 29.95 -5.70
C THR A 176 -19.90 28.94 -6.73
N ARG A 177 -18.75 28.31 -6.50
CA ARG A 177 -18.25 27.24 -7.39
C ARG A 177 -19.19 26.05 -7.43
N LYS A 178 -19.74 25.63 -6.29
CA LYS A 178 -20.71 24.53 -6.23
C LYS A 178 -21.98 24.86 -7.01
N GLU A 179 -22.48 26.08 -6.89
CA GLU A 179 -23.63 26.57 -7.64
C GLU A 179 -23.37 26.52 -9.16
N ILE A 180 -22.21 27.03 -9.60
CA ILE A 180 -21.80 27.00 -11.02
C ILE A 180 -21.75 25.55 -11.53
N VAL A 181 -21.10 24.64 -10.79
CA VAL A 181 -21.03 23.23 -11.16
C VAL A 181 -22.42 22.59 -11.23
N ALA A 182 -23.31 22.91 -10.29
CA ALA A 182 -24.69 22.42 -10.30
C ALA A 182 -25.48 22.95 -11.52
N LEU A 183 -25.28 24.20 -11.94
CA LEU A 183 -25.90 24.77 -13.14
C LEU A 183 -25.43 24.04 -14.42
N VAL A 184 -24.13 23.77 -14.54
CA VAL A 184 -23.58 22.99 -15.67
C VAL A 184 -24.16 21.57 -15.69
N LEU A 185 -24.18 20.88 -14.54
CA LEU A 185 -24.70 19.51 -14.45
C LEU A 185 -26.22 19.42 -14.70
N SER A 186 -26.97 20.48 -14.37
CA SER A 186 -28.42 20.57 -14.61
C SER A 186 -28.80 21.03 -16.02
N ARG A 187 -27.85 21.07 -16.96
CA ARG A 187 -28.04 21.52 -18.36
C ARG A 187 -28.53 22.97 -18.47
N ARG A 188 -28.07 23.82 -17.55
CA ARG A 188 -28.34 25.26 -17.54
C ARG A 188 -27.03 26.00 -17.79
N SER A 189 -26.31 25.63 -18.85
CA SER A 189 -24.98 26.19 -19.12
C SER A 189 -25.02 27.70 -19.41
N GLY A 190 -26.13 28.23 -19.92
CA GLY A 190 -26.32 29.68 -20.07
C GLY A 190 -26.29 30.43 -18.74
N ASP A 191 -27.04 29.95 -17.75
CA ASP A 191 -27.07 30.53 -16.40
C ASP A 191 -25.71 30.36 -15.69
N ALA A 192 -25.05 29.22 -15.91
CA ALA A 192 -23.71 28.97 -15.39
C ALA A 192 -22.69 30.00 -15.92
N ILE A 193 -22.73 30.31 -17.22
CA ILE A 193 -21.85 31.30 -17.85
C ILE A 193 -22.08 32.69 -17.23
N SER A 194 -23.34 33.12 -17.12
CA SER A 194 -23.67 34.42 -16.50
C SER A 194 -23.19 34.48 -15.04
N ARG A 195 -23.44 33.42 -14.27
CA ARG A 195 -23.01 33.35 -12.87
C ARG A 195 -21.47 33.37 -12.73
N MET A 196 -20.75 32.76 -13.66
CA MET A 196 -19.28 32.78 -13.71
C MET A 196 -18.74 34.18 -14.03
N GLU A 197 -19.32 34.88 -15.01
CA GLU A 197 -18.97 36.26 -15.36
C GLU A 197 -19.23 37.22 -14.19
N ASP A 198 -20.37 37.06 -13.51
CA ASP A 198 -20.75 37.88 -12.35
C ASP A 198 -19.82 37.63 -11.14
N ALA A 199 -19.44 36.37 -10.89
CA ALA A 199 -18.61 35.98 -9.76
C ALA A 199 -17.11 36.29 -9.98
N TYR A 200 -16.63 36.12 -11.21
CA TYR A 200 -15.22 36.15 -11.56
C TYR A 200 -15.04 36.96 -12.86
N PRO A 201 -14.90 38.30 -12.75
CA PRO A 201 -14.61 39.14 -13.90
C PRO A 201 -13.37 38.63 -14.65
N ASP A 202 -13.40 38.71 -15.97
CA ASP A 202 -12.32 38.26 -16.88
C ASP A 202 -12.04 36.75 -16.93
N ILE A 203 -12.82 35.89 -16.25
CA ILE A 203 -12.59 34.44 -16.24
C ILE A 203 -12.49 33.82 -17.64
N PHE A 204 -13.33 34.28 -18.57
CA PHE A 204 -13.35 33.81 -19.96
C PHE A 204 -12.32 34.47 -20.87
N VAL A 205 -11.81 35.65 -20.48
CA VAL A 205 -10.67 36.29 -21.15
C VAL A 205 -9.38 35.53 -20.80
N LEU A 206 -9.23 35.18 -19.53
CA LEU A 206 -8.10 34.42 -18.99
C LEU A 206 -8.12 32.95 -19.46
N ASN A 207 -9.31 32.35 -19.54
CA ASN A 207 -9.48 30.92 -19.84
C ASN A 207 -10.37 30.70 -21.07
N LYS A 208 -9.86 31.02 -22.26
CA LYS A 208 -10.58 30.86 -23.54
C LYS A 208 -11.05 29.44 -23.81
N ASN A 209 -10.34 28.42 -23.33
CA ASN A 209 -10.72 27.01 -23.48
C ASN A 209 -12.02 26.68 -22.71
N ILE A 210 -12.15 27.18 -21.48
CA ILE A 210 -13.35 26.99 -20.66
C ILE A 210 -14.53 27.74 -21.31
N ALA A 211 -14.28 28.96 -21.78
CA ALA A 211 -15.28 29.75 -22.51
C ALA A 211 -15.81 28.98 -23.73
N LEU A 212 -14.91 28.43 -24.57
CA LEU A 212 -15.29 27.64 -25.73
C LEU A 212 -16.09 26.39 -25.34
N ALA A 213 -15.62 25.63 -24.36
CA ALA A 213 -16.29 24.41 -23.91
C ALA A 213 -17.72 24.68 -23.41
N LEU A 214 -17.91 25.71 -22.58
CA LEU A 214 -19.23 26.07 -22.06
C LEU A 214 -20.15 26.62 -23.15
N LYS A 215 -19.64 27.38 -24.12
CA LYS A 215 -20.45 27.86 -25.27
C LYS A 215 -20.87 26.71 -26.18
N CYS A 216 -19.98 25.75 -26.44
CA CYS A 216 -20.33 24.53 -27.16
C CYS A 216 -21.38 23.71 -26.42
N GLN A 217 -21.21 23.54 -25.10
CA GLN A 217 -22.19 22.86 -24.25
C GLN A 217 -23.55 23.56 -24.28
N GLN A 218 -23.59 24.89 -24.16
CA GLN A 218 -24.81 25.69 -24.29
C GLN A 218 -25.49 25.49 -25.65
N PHE A 219 -24.73 25.44 -26.74
CA PHE A 219 -25.28 25.18 -28.08
C PHE A 219 -25.91 23.78 -28.19
N VAL A 220 -25.22 22.75 -27.67
CA VAL A 220 -25.74 21.37 -27.66
C VAL A 220 -27.02 21.28 -26.83
N GLU A 221 -27.07 21.95 -25.67
CA GLU A 221 -28.27 22.03 -24.82
C GLU A 221 -29.45 22.70 -25.53
N MET A 222 -29.22 23.83 -26.21
CA MET A 222 -30.25 24.51 -27.00
C MET A 222 -30.77 23.63 -28.15
N ALA A 223 -29.88 22.97 -28.89
CA ALA A 223 -30.25 22.07 -29.98
C ALA A 223 -31.07 20.86 -29.47
N ALA A 224 -30.68 20.29 -28.34
CA ALA A 224 -31.41 19.18 -27.72
C ALA A 224 -32.81 19.61 -27.24
N GLU A 225 -32.95 20.82 -26.71
CA GLU A 225 -34.23 21.37 -26.29
C GLU A 225 -35.19 21.60 -27.47
N ILE A 226 -34.69 22.15 -28.58
CA ILE A 226 -35.47 22.31 -29.82
C ILE A 226 -35.97 20.95 -30.32
N ALA A 227 -35.07 19.95 -30.40
CA ALA A 227 -35.44 18.61 -30.85
C ALA A 227 -36.49 17.96 -29.92
N ARG A 228 -36.42 18.20 -28.61
CA ARG A 228 -37.39 17.72 -27.62
C ARG A 228 -38.76 18.38 -27.83
N GLN A 229 -38.80 19.68 -28.06
CA GLN A 229 -40.04 20.40 -28.35
C GLN A 229 -40.67 19.89 -29.64
N ASP A 230 -39.91 19.77 -30.73
CA ASP A 230 -40.40 19.22 -32.01
C ASP A 230 -41.00 17.81 -31.87
N ALA A 231 -40.39 16.95 -31.04
CA ALA A 231 -40.91 15.62 -30.76
C ALA A 231 -42.25 15.66 -30.00
N LEU A 232 -42.40 16.56 -29.04
CA LEU A 232 -43.65 16.76 -28.29
C LEU A 232 -44.76 17.32 -29.19
N THR A 233 -44.46 18.29 -30.04
CA THR A 233 -45.43 18.88 -30.98
C THR A 233 -45.91 17.83 -32.00
N LYS A 234 -45.00 16.99 -32.51
CA LYS A 234 -45.36 15.87 -33.39
C LYS A 234 -46.22 14.80 -32.68
N ALA A 235 -45.90 14.45 -31.43
CA ALA A 235 -46.69 13.49 -30.65
C ALA A 235 -48.11 14.01 -30.31
N ALA A 236 -48.25 15.30 -30.01
CA ALA A 236 -49.54 15.94 -29.76
C ALA A 236 -50.42 15.97 -31.03
N THR A 237 -49.79 16.16 -32.20
CA THR A 237 -50.50 16.16 -33.50
C THR A 237 -51.02 14.77 -33.88
N ILE A 238 -50.29 13.70 -33.54
CA ILE A 238 -50.71 12.31 -33.78
C ILE A 238 -51.83 11.86 -32.82
N SER A 239 -51.92 12.46 -31.63
CA SER A 239 -52.93 12.09 -30.60
C SER A 239 -54.31 12.73 -30.81
N SER A 240 -54.47 13.61 -31.82
CA SER A 240 -55.71 14.35 -32.10
C SER A 240 -56.69 13.61 -33.04
N SER A 241 -56.29 12.48 -33.62
CA SER A 241 -57.17 11.71 -34.50
C SER A 241 -57.28 10.24 -34.07
N ASN A 242 -58.47 9.91 -33.59
CA ASN A 242 -59.04 8.59 -33.29
C ASN A 242 -58.62 7.92 -31.97
N GLY A 243 -59.61 7.80 -31.08
CA GLY A 243 -59.54 6.97 -29.89
C GLY A 243 -59.46 5.49 -30.24
N GLN A 244 -58.39 4.85 -29.78
CA GLN A 244 -58.37 3.46 -29.33
C GLN A 244 -57.10 3.24 -28.51
N SER A 245 -57.27 2.77 -27.27
CA SER A 245 -56.19 2.48 -26.34
C SER A 245 -55.45 1.19 -26.73
N LEU A 246 -54.12 1.29 -26.85
CA LEU A 246 -53.20 0.16 -26.86
C LEU A 246 -52.27 0.27 -25.64
N PRO A 247 -51.86 -0.87 -25.03
CA PRO A 247 -51.15 -0.87 -23.76
C PRO A 247 -49.70 -0.40 -23.92
N PRO A 248 -49.05 0.05 -22.84
CA PRO A 248 -47.72 0.64 -22.92
C PRO A 248 -46.68 -0.45 -23.16
N SER A 249 -46.15 -0.51 -24.39
CA SER A 249 -44.90 -1.21 -24.67
C SER A 249 -43.76 -0.43 -24.02
N VAL A 250 -43.15 -1.05 -23.01
CA VAL A 250 -41.97 -0.60 -22.28
C VAL A 250 -40.84 -0.31 -23.29
N ILE A 251 -40.62 0.98 -23.59
CA ILE A 251 -39.38 1.43 -24.20
C ILE A 251 -38.39 1.58 -23.05
N THR A 252 -37.55 0.55 -22.89
CA THR A 252 -36.37 0.59 -22.03
C THR A 252 -35.51 1.81 -22.37
N PRO A 253 -35.12 2.65 -21.39
CA PRO A 253 -34.16 3.72 -21.65
C PRO A 253 -32.82 3.09 -22.06
N ARG A 254 -32.41 3.39 -23.29
CA ARG A 254 -31.11 3.00 -23.84
C ARG A 254 -30.03 3.77 -23.07
N SER A 255 -29.26 3.03 -22.28
CA SER A 255 -27.93 3.36 -21.75
C SER A 255 -27.77 4.77 -21.17
N THR A 256 -27.87 4.87 -19.84
CA THR A 256 -27.17 5.91 -19.08
C THR A 256 -25.70 5.93 -19.52
N HIS A 257 -25.27 6.95 -20.26
CA HIS A 257 -23.85 7.24 -20.37
C HIS A 257 -23.37 7.60 -18.96
N SER A 258 -22.68 6.65 -18.34
CA SER A 258 -21.89 6.89 -17.15
C SER A 258 -20.86 7.95 -17.50
N TYR A 259 -20.94 9.11 -16.85
CA TYR A 259 -19.82 10.04 -16.83
C TYR A 259 -18.59 9.32 -16.27
N PRO A 260 -17.39 9.54 -16.82
CA PRO A 260 -16.18 8.97 -16.26
C PRO A 260 -16.07 9.36 -14.79
N ILE A 261 -15.90 8.35 -13.94
CA ILE A 261 -15.57 8.50 -12.53
C ILE A 261 -14.33 9.40 -12.43
N ASN A 262 -14.41 10.38 -11.54
CA ASN A 262 -13.31 11.28 -11.21
C ASN A 262 -12.01 10.46 -11.00
N PRO A 263 -10.93 10.67 -11.78
CA PRO A 263 -9.72 9.85 -11.75
C PRO A 263 -8.98 9.86 -10.41
N HIS A 264 -9.43 10.65 -9.43
CA HIS A 264 -8.87 10.72 -8.08
C HIS A 264 -9.68 10.03 -6.99
N LYS A 265 -10.80 9.36 -7.32
CA LYS A 265 -11.60 8.62 -6.33
C LYS A 265 -11.09 7.20 -6.16
N ARG A 266 -10.03 7.01 -5.37
CA ARG A 266 -9.56 5.68 -4.95
C ARG A 266 -10.53 5.13 -3.90
N THR A 267 -11.44 4.26 -4.32
CA THR A 267 -12.25 3.46 -3.40
C THR A 267 -11.34 2.49 -2.67
N TYR A 268 -11.23 2.64 -1.34
CA TYR A 268 -10.60 1.66 -0.48
C TYR A 268 -11.50 0.43 -0.45
N VAL A 269 -11.05 -0.66 -1.08
CA VAL A 269 -11.64 -1.98 -0.91
C VAL A 269 -10.93 -2.61 0.29
N ASP A 270 -11.72 -2.98 1.29
CA ASP A 270 -11.28 -3.73 2.46
C ASP A 270 -10.83 -5.13 1.98
N SER A 271 -9.51 -5.32 1.86
CA SER A 271 -8.93 -6.62 1.52
C SER A 271 -8.81 -7.45 2.79
N GLN A 272 -9.77 -8.34 2.98
CA GLN A 272 -9.62 -9.48 3.88
C GLN A 272 -8.42 -10.34 3.44
N THR A 273 -7.54 -10.62 4.40
CA THR A 273 -6.63 -11.79 4.49
C THR A 273 -6.12 -12.35 3.16
N GLU A 274 -4.99 -11.81 2.68
CA GLU A 274 -4.12 -12.55 1.77
C GLU A 274 -3.23 -13.49 2.59
N ASP A 275 -3.32 -14.80 2.30
CA ASP A 275 -2.31 -15.76 2.70
C ASP A 275 -0.96 -15.33 2.11
N ILE A 276 -0.01 -15.00 2.99
CA ILE A 276 1.34 -14.60 2.60
C ILE A 276 2.07 -15.85 2.11
N GLU A 277 2.03 -16.09 0.80
CA GLU A 277 2.89 -17.07 0.15
C GLU A 277 4.34 -16.58 0.18
N ALA A 278 5.26 -17.45 0.63
CA ALA A 278 6.68 -17.12 0.72
C ALA A 278 7.25 -16.81 -0.68
N PRO A 279 8.15 -15.82 -0.81
CA PRO A 279 8.73 -15.50 -2.11
C PRO A 279 9.51 -16.71 -2.66
N PRO A 280 9.42 -17.00 -3.97
CA PRO A 280 10.10 -18.14 -4.57
C PRO A 280 11.62 -18.00 -4.41
N ALA A 281 12.27 -19.10 -4.03
CA ALA A 281 13.72 -19.19 -3.95
C ALA A 281 14.35 -18.78 -5.29
N ARG A 282 15.22 -17.76 -5.27
CA ARG A 282 16.10 -17.44 -6.41
C ARG A 282 16.98 -18.66 -6.67
N ARG A 283 16.70 -19.41 -7.74
CA ARG A 283 17.67 -20.33 -8.30
C ARG A 283 18.80 -19.50 -8.90
N THR A 284 19.97 -19.53 -8.28
CA THR A 284 21.22 -19.16 -8.96
C THR A 284 21.50 -20.21 -10.03
N PRO A 285 21.82 -19.83 -11.27
CA PRO A 285 22.26 -20.79 -12.28
C PRO A 285 23.61 -21.41 -11.88
N PRO A 286 23.93 -22.62 -12.37
CA PRO A 286 25.22 -23.23 -12.11
C PRO A 286 26.34 -22.35 -12.68
N PHE A 287 27.42 -22.22 -11.92
CA PHE A 287 28.65 -21.54 -12.31
C PHE A 287 29.13 -22.11 -13.65
N ALA A 288 29.34 -21.23 -14.64
CA ALA A 288 30.17 -21.57 -15.79
C ALA A 288 31.62 -21.43 -15.33
N ASP A 289 32.39 -22.51 -15.49
CA ASP A 289 33.84 -22.51 -15.32
C ASP A 289 34.44 -21.47 -16.28
N GLU A 290 35.12 -20.46 -15.75
CA GLU A 290 36.04 -19.65 -16.55
C GLU A 290 37.35 -20.42 -16.65
N ASP A 291 37.59 -20.94 -17.85
CA ASP A 291 38.85 -21.52 -18.28
C ASP A 291 40.00 -20.52 -18.09
N VAL A 292 41.05 -21.02 -17.46
CA VAL A 292 42.35 -20.37 -17.33
C VAL A 292 43.04 -20.35 -18.71
N THR A 293 43.37 -19.15 -19.19
CA THR A 293 44.57 -18.90 -20.01
C THR A 293 45.21 -17.59 -19.62
#